data_AF-X6LVE1-F1
#
_entry.id   AF-X6LVE1-F1
#
_cell.length_a   1.000
_cell.length_b   1.000
_cell.length_c   1.000
_cell.angle_alpha   90.00
_cell.angle_beta   90.00
_cell.angle_gamma   90.00
#
_symmetry.space_group_name_H-M   'P 1'
#
loop_
_entity.id
_entity.type
_entity.pdbx_description
1 polymer ?
#
loop_
_entity_poly.entity_id
_entity_poly.type
_entity_poly.pdbx_seq_one_letter_code
_entity_poly.pdbx_strand_id
1 'polypeptide(L)'
;DEVNHLKSEKEIYEKKQSEEISKMNNDNQLLKQQLDNALTEIKQLKKEIQFKNNQICHYEEDKKENYSYHQLLQTKSNSTSKFNFDLFRSSSKLINTFTGHTDIVWSIDYSIFDDCRFICSGSEDMTVR
;
A
#
# COMPACT_ATOMS: atom_id res chain seq x y z
N ASP A 1 -9.00 -10.05 76.58
CA ASP A 1 -8.41 -8.85 75.96
C ASP A 1 -8.93 -8.61 74.56
N GLU A 2 -9.98 -7.78 74.48
CA GLU A 2 -10.62 -7.28 73.26
C GLU A 2 -9.64 -6.65 72.26
N VAL A 3 -8.56 -6.05 72.76
CA VAL A 3 -7.47 -5.48 71.97
C VAL A 3 -6.79 -6.52 71.07
N ASN A 4 -6.62 -7.76 71.54
CA ASN A 4 -5.98 -8.81 70.74
C ASN A 4 -6.90 -9.33 69.62
N HIS A 5 -8.21 -9.38 69.87
CA HIS A 5 -9.21 -9.75 68.87
C HIS A 5 -9.27 -8.74 67.72
N LEU A 6 -9.39 -7.45 68.05
CA LEU A 6 -9.40 -6.35 67.08
C LEU A 6 -8.10 -6.32 66.25
N LYS A 7 -6.97 -6.66 66.86
CA LYS A 7 -5.69 -6.75 66.17
C LYS A 7 -5.67 -7.87 65.13
N SER A 8 -6.19 -9.05 65.47
CA SER A 8 -6.30 -10.17 64.53
C SER A 8 -7.29 -9.92 63.39
N GLU A 9 -8.42 -9.26 63.64
CA GLU A 9 -9.38 -8.88 62.60
C GLU A 9 -8.78 -7.87 61.61
N LYS A 10 -8.04 -6.89 62.12
CA LYS A 10 -7.32 -5.92 61.29
C LYS A 10 -6.31 -6.60 60.38
N GLU A 11 -5.55 -7.56 60.91
CA GLU A 11 -4.54 -8.31 60.16
C GLU A 11 -5.17 -9.17 59.04
N ILE A 12 -6.32 -9.80 59.30
CA ILE A 12 -7.09 -10.54 58.30
C ILE A 12 -7.59 -9.61 57.19
N TYR A 13 -8.10 -8.43 57.56
CA TYR A 13 -8.60 -7.44 56.60
C TYR A 13 -7.47 -6.91 55.71
N GLU A 14 -6.33 -6.54 56.30
CA GLU A 14 -5.14 -6.08 55.58
C GLU A 14 -4.62 -7.16 54.62
N LYS A 15 -4.58 -8.42 55.05
CA LYS A 15 -4.17 -9.54 54.21
C LYS A 15 -5.11 -9.73 53.02
N LYS A 16 -6.42 -9.71 53.26
CA LYS A 16 -7.44 -9.82 52.19
C LYS A 16 -7.33 -8.68 51.17
N GLN A 17 -7.12 -7.46 51.66
CA GLN A 17 -6.92 -6.29 50.80
C GLN A 17 -5.63 -6.42 49.97
N SER A 18 -4.54 -6.92 50.57
CA SER A 18 -3.27 -7.14 49.87
C SER A 18 -3.36 -8.19 48.77
N GLU A 19 -4.12 -9.28 49.01
CA GLU A 19 -4.37 -10.33 48.03
C GLU A 19 -5.16 -9.78 46.83
N GLU A 20 -6.19 -8.98 47.09
CA GLU A 20 -7.02 -8.37 46.03
C GLU A 20 -6.21 -7.39 45.18
N ILE A 21 -5.36 -6.56 45.80
CA ILE A 21 -4.41 -5.68 45.10
C ILE A 21 -3.44 -6.48 44.25
N SER A 22 -2.90 -7.58 44.78
CA SER A 22 -1.96 -8.44 44.03
C SER A 22 -2.61 -9.02 42.78
N LYS A 23 -3.87 -9.45 42.88
CA LYS A 23 -4.64 -9.99 41.76
C LYS A 23 -4.91 -8.92 40.70
N MET A 24 -5.38 -7.74 41.12
CA MET A 24 -5.60 -6.60 40.20
C MET A 24 -4.32 -6.20 39.47
N ASN A 25 -3.16 -6.25 40.15
CA ASN A 25 -1.89 -5.91 39.53
C ASN A 25 -1.49 -6.94 38.45
N ASN A 26 -1.71 -8.23 38.70
CA ASN A 26 -1.45 -9.29 37.72
C ASN A 26 -2.38 -9.15 36.49
N ASP A 27 -3.66 -8.90 36.71
CA ASP A 27 -4.63 -8.70 35.63
C ASP A 27 -4.26 -7.47 34.78
N ASN A 28 -3.82 -6.38 35.41
CA ASN A 28 -3.35 -5.19 34.71
C ASN A 28 -2.07 -5.45 33.90
N GLN A 29 -1.14 -6.26 34.40
CA GLN A 29 0.05 -6.67 33.63
C GLN A 29 -0.34 -7.50 32.41
N LEU A 30 -1.27 -8.44 32.57
CA LEU A 30 -1.77 -9.26 31.47
C LEU A 30 -2.46 -8.42 30.39
N LEU A 31 -3.34 -7.49 30.80
CA LEU A 31 -4.01 -6.55 29.90
C LEU A 31 -3.01 -5.69 29.12
N LYS A 32 -1.96 -5.21 29.79
CA LYS A 32 -0.90 -4.43 29.14
C LYS A 32 -0.17 -5.25 28.07
N GLN A 33 0.13 -6.52 28.37
CA GLN A 33 0.78 -7.41 27.41
C GLN A 33 -0.12 -7.75 26.21
N GLN A 34 -1.42 -7.97 26.45
CA GLN A 34 -2.39 -8.16 25.36
C GLN A 34 -2.49 -6.92 24.47
N LEU A 35 -2.46 -5.72 25.07
CA LEU A 35 -2.50 -4.46 24.34
C LEU A 35 -1.27 -4.28 23.44
N ASP A 36 -0.07 -4.55 23.98
CA ASP A 36 1.18 -4.44 23.21
C ASP A 36 1.18 -5.40 22.00
N ASN A 37 0.71 -6.62 22.18
CA ASN A 37 0.57 -7.61 21.10
C ASN A 37 -0.39 -7.11 20.01
N ALA A 38 -1.58 -6.65 20.38
CA ALA A 38 -2.56 -6.11 19.43
C ALA A 38 -2.00 -4.89 18.66
N LEU A 39 -1.22 -4.04 19.32
CA LEU A 39 -0.61 -2.86 18.72
C LEU A 39 0.46 -3.24 17.68
N THR A 40 1.21 -4.31 17.93
CA THR A 40 2.17 -4.84 16.95
C THR A 40 1.48 -5.41 15.70
N GLU A 41 0.36 -6.10 15.88
CA GLU A 41 -0.43 -6.70 14.80
C GLU A 41 -1.08 -5.61 13.92
N ILE A 42 -1.67 -4.58 14.54
CA ILE A 42 -2.20 -3.40 13.83
C ILE A 42 -1.10 -2.71 13.02
N LYS A 43 0.10 -2.56 13.58
CA LYS A 43 1.23 -1.93 12.89
C LYS A 43 1.67 -2.73 11.67
N GLN A 44 1.63 -4.06 11.74
CA GLN A 44 1.95 -4.95 10.63
C GLN A 44 0.88 -4.89 9.54
N LEU A 45 -0.41 -5.00 9.92
CA LEU A 45 -1.53 -4.86 8.98
C LEU A 45 -1.53 -3.50 8.27
N LYS A 46 -1.21 -2.42 8.98
CA LYS A 46 -1.10 -1.08 8.38
C LYS A 46 -0.02 -1.01 7.31
N LYS A 47 1.15 -1.64 7.53
CA LYS A 47 2.21 -1.72 6.51
C LYS A 47 1.76 -2.53 5.29
N GLU A 48 1.06 -3.63 5.51
CA GLU A 48 0.54 -4.47 4.42
C GLU A 48 -0.53 -3.74 3.60
N ILE A 49 -1.45 -3.02 4.26
CA ILE A 49 -2.46 -2.19 3.59
C ILE A 49 -1.78 -1.07 2.80
N GLN A 50 -0.77 -0.40 3.36
CA GLN A 50 -0.02 0.64 2.63
C GLN A 50 0.66 0.08 1.38
N PHE A 51 1.27 -1.11 1.48
CA PHE A 51 1.88 -1.80 0.35
C PHE A 51 0.84 -2.17 -0.72
N LYS A 52 -0.33 -2.69 -0.33
CA LYS A 52 -1.44 -3.00 -1.25
C LYS A 52 -2.01 -1.74 -1.91
N ASN A 53 -2.17 -0.65 -1.16
CA ASN A 53 -2.68 0.61 -1.70
C ASN A 53 -1.72 1.20 -2.75
N ASN A 54 -0.40 1.16 -2.50
CA ASN A 54 0.58 1.61 -3.49
C ASN A 54 0.52 0.77 -4.78
N GLN A 55 0.29 -0.54 -4.69
CA GLN A 55 0.06 -1.38 -5.87
C GLN A 55 -1.25 -1.01 -6.60
N ILE A 56 -2.29 -0.56 -5.89
CA ILE A 56 -3.57 -0.15 -6.48
C ILE A 56 -3.49 1.22 -7.16
N CYS A 57 -2.69 2.17 -6.65
CA CYS A 57 -2.54 3.51 -7.24
C CYS A 57 -2.11 3.47 -8.72
N HIS A 58 -1.31 2.48 -9.12
CA HIS A 58 -0.92 2.31 -10.53
C HIS A 58 -2.05 1.79 -11.42
N TYR A 59 -3.07 1.11 -10.88
CA TYR A 59 -4.25 0.69 -11.65
C TYR A 59 -5.28 1.83 -11.86
N GLU A 60 -5.28 2.85 -11.00
CA GLU A 60 -6.16 4.03 -11.16
C GLU A 60 -5.48 5.19 -11.88
N GLU A 61 -4.16 5.37 -11.76
CA GLU A 61 -3.40 6.36 -12.53
C GLU A 61 -3.40 6.02 -14.03
N ASP A 62 -3.27 4.74 -14.41
CA ASP A 62 -3.35 4.33 -15.83
C ASP A 62 -4.76 4.56 -16.42
N LYS A 63 -5.83 4.49 -15.62
CA LYS A 63 -7.17 4.92 -16.09
C LYS A 63 -7.30 6.44 -16.16
N LYS A 64 -6.73 7.20 -15.22
CA LYS A 64 -6.82 8.66 -15.25
C LYS A 64 -5.95 9.28 -16.33
N GLU A 65 -4.76 8.77 -16.58
CA GLU A 65 -3.91 9.26 -17.66
C GLU A 65 -4.50 8.88 -19.03
N ASN A 66 -4.99 7.65 -19.20
CA ASN A 66 -5.60 7.22 -20.47
C ASN A 66 -6.92 7.96 -20.80
N TYR A 67 -7.79 8.24 -19.82
CA TYR A 67 -8.99 9.07 -20.04
C TYR A 67 -8.69 10.58 -20.11
N SER A 68 -7.62 11.06 -19.47
CA SER A 68 -7.24 12.48 -19.51
C SER A 68 -6.68 12.88 -20.89
N TYR A 69 -5.89 12.01 -21.53
CA TYR A 69 -5.40 12.26 -22.89
C TYR A 69 -6.53 12.29 -23.93
N HIS A 70 -7.60 11.51 -23.75
CA HIS A 70 -8.72 11.51 -24.69
C HIS A 70 -9.66 12.73 -24.56
N GLN A 71 -9.70 13.39 -23.39
CA GLN A 71 -10.57 14.55 -23.14
C GLN A 71 -9.89 15.90 -23.48
N LEU A 72 -8.55 15.98 -23.44
CA LEU A 72 -7.80 17.23 -23.63
C LEU A 72 -7.57 17.65 -25.10
N LEU A 73 -7.94 16.82 -26.08
CA LEU A 73 -7.81 17.15 -27.51
C LEU A 73 -9.00 17.91 -28.12
N GLN A 74 -10.03 18.27 -27.33
CA GLN A 74 -11.26 18.88 -27.87
C GLN A 74 -11.51 20.35 -27.50
N THR A 75 -10.62 21.06 -26.81
CA THR A 75 -10.86 22.48 -26.50
C THR A 75 -10.05 23.41 -27.42
N LYS A 76 -10.73 23.96 -28.42
CA LYS A 76 -10.32 25.15 -29.18
C LYS A 76 -10.12 26.34 -28.24
N SER A 77 -8.88 26.75 -27.99
CA SER A 77 -8.51 28.16 -27.78
C SER A 77 -6.99 28.36 -27.79
N ASN A 78 -6.51 29.05 -28.83
CA ASN A 78 -5.23 29.73 -29.03
C ASN A 78 -4.21 29.75 -27.87
N SER A 79 -3.63 28.61 -27.54
CA SER A 79 -2.37 28.51 -26.80
C SER A 79 -1.52 27.48 -27.51
N THR A 80 -0.41 27.92 -28.07
CA THR A 80 0.57 27.09 -28.77
C THR A 80 0.85 25.83 -27.96
N SER A 81 0.62 24.66 -28.56
CA SER A 81 0.85 23.38 -27.89
C SER A 81 2.26 23.37 -27.30
N LYS A 82 2.36 23.18 -25.97
CA LYS A 82 3.64 23.04 -25.26
C LYS A 82 4.52 21.90 -25.80
N PHE A 83 3.93 20.97 -26.55
CA PHE A 83 4.63 19.92 -27.27
C PHE A 83 4.80 20.34 -28.74
N ASN A 84 6.04 20.54 -29.16
CA ASN A 84 6.38 20.77 -30.56
C ASN A 84 6.70 19.42 -31.21
N PHE A 85 5.71 18.87 -31.91
CA PHE A 85 5.84 17.56 -32.58
C PHE A 85 6.93 17.55 -33.66
N ASP A 86 7.12 18.66 -34.37
CA ASP A 86 8.15 18.78 -35.41
C ASP A 86 9.56 18.72 -34.82
N LEU A 87 9.77 19.37 -33.67
CA LEU A 87 11.01 19.29 -32.92
C LEU A 87 11.27 17.86 -32.41
N PHE A 88 10.24 17.18 -31.89
CA PHE A 88 10.35 15.78 -31.49
C PHE A 88 10.72 14.88 -32.66
N ARG A 89 10.00 14.98 -33.78
CA ARG A 89 10.28 14.17 -34.98
C ARG A 89 11.68 14.40 -35.54
N SER A 90 12.15 15.64 -35.55
CA SER A 90 13.49 16.00 -36.07
C SER A 90 14.64 15.63 -35.14
N SER A 91 14.39 15.52 -33.83
CA SER A 91 15.38 15.11 -32.82
C SER A 91 15.31 13.64 -32.43
N SER A 92 14.23 12.94 -32.76
CA SER A 92 14.05 11.53 -32.43
C SER A 92 15.05 10.67 -33.18
N LYS A 93 15.82 9.89 -32.42
CA LYS A 93 16.76 8.91 -32.93
C LYS A 93 16.23 7.52 -32.60
N LEU A 94 16.25 6.61 -33.58
CA LEU A 94 15.96 5.19 -33.34
C LEU A 94 16.97 4.64 -32.33
N ILE A 95 16.48 4.25 -31.15
CA ILE A 95 17.32 3.74 -30.06
C ILE A 95 17.55 2.24 -30.24
N ASN A 96 16.46 1.49 -30.41
CA ASN A 96 16.47 0.03 -30.53
C ASN A 96 15.43 -0.44 -31.54
N THR A 97 15.71 -1.59 -32.16
CA THR A 97 14.75 -2.34 -32.99
C THR A 97 14.50 -3.69 -32.34
N PHE A 98 13.27 -3.94 -31.94
CA PHE A 98 12.86 -5.26 -31.45
C PHE A 98 12.52 -6.15 -32.62
N THR A 99 13.15 -7.33 -32.66
CA THR A 99 12.87 -8.38 -33.64
C THR A 99 12.39 -9.60 -32.88
N GLY A 100 11.42 -10.33 -33.41
CA GLY A 100 10.89 -11.51 -32.73
C GLY A 100 9.55 -11.99 -33.28
N HIS A 101 8.65 -11.07 -33.58
CA HIS A 101 7.43 -11.40 -34.30
C HIS A 101 7.75 -11.80 -35.74
N THR A 102 7.05 -12.83 -36.24
CA THR A 102 7.21 -13.32 -37.62
C THR A 102 6.21 -12.68 -38.58
N ASP A 103 5.28 -11.89 -38.06
CA ASP A 103 4.23 -11.21 -38.83
C ASP A 103 3.92 -9.81 -38.26
N ILE A 104 2.94 -9.12 -38.83
CA ILE A 104 2.53 -7.75 -38.49
C ILE A 104 2.21 -7.63 -37.00
N VAL A 105 2.76 -6.61 -36.35
CA VAL A 105 2.42 -6.23 -34.97
C VAL A 105 1.20 -5.31 -35.02
N TRP A 106 0.11 -5.74 -34.40
CA TRP A 106 -1.18 -5.02 -34.41
C TRP A 106 -1.37 -4.14 -33.17
N SER A 107 -0.71 -4.49 -32.07
CA SER A 107 -0.84 -3.77 -30.80
C SER A 107 0.47 -3.75 -30.03
N ILE A 108 0.68 -2.66 -29.29
CA ILE A 108 1.78 -2.50 -28.34
C ILE A 108 1.16 -1.92 -27.07
N ASP A 109 1.55 -2.45 -25.92
CA ASP A 109 1.17 -1.94 -24.61
C ASP A 109 2.40 -1.83 -23.70
N TYR A 110 2.31 -1.03 -22.65
CA TYR A 110 3.38 -0.78 -21.68
C TYR A 110 2.84 -0.96 -20.28
N SER A 111 3.57 -1.68 -19.43
CA SER A 111 3.18 -1.95 -18.06
C SER A 111 4.35 -1.79 -17.11
N ILE A 112 4.04 -1.29 -15.92
CA ILE A 112 4.96 -1.26 -14.78
C ILE A 112 4.43 -2.23 -13.74
N PHE A 113 5.16 -3.32 -13.49
CA PHE A 113 4.78 -4.32 -12.50
C PHE A 113 6.01 -4.69 -11.66
N ASP A 114 5.88 -4.61 -10.33
CA ASP A 114 6.95 -4.93 -9.36
C ASP A 114 8.29 -4.22 -9.66
N ASP A 115 8.23 -2.88 -9.80
CA ASP A 115 9.33 -2.00 -10.20
C ASP A 115 10.01 -2.32 -11.56
N CYS A 116 9.46 -3.29 -12.29
CA CYS A 116 9.92 -3.68 -13.61
C CYS A 116 9.08 -3.00 -14.70
N ARG A 117 9.74 -2.59 -15.79
CA ARG A 117 9.11 -1.93 -16.93
C ARG A 117 9.06 -2.90 -18.10
N PHE A 118 7.86 -3.18 -18.56
CA PHE A 118 7.60 -4.11 -19.66
C PHE A 118 6.95 -3.38 -20.81
N ILE A 119 7.33 -3.76 -22.02
CA ILE A 119 6.59 -3.49 -23.23
C ILE A 119 6.11 -4.85 -23.71
N CYS A 120 4.83 -4.96 -24.04
CA CYS A 120 4.31 -6.14 -24.70
C CYS A 120 3.75 -5.80 -26.08
N SER A 121 3.83 -6.75 -27.00
CA SER A 121 3.33 -6.60 -28.36
C SER A 121 2.49 -7.80 -28.79
N GLY A 122 1.37 -7.54 -29.46
CA GLY A 122 0.51 -8.56 -30.07
C GLY A 122 0.64 -8.54 -31.60
N SER A 123 0.76 -9.72 -32.20
CA SER A 123 0.98 -9.88 -33.65
C SER A 123 0.01 -10.86 -34.31
N GLU A 124 -0.11 -10.74 -35.63
CA GLU A 124 -0.82 -11.70 -36.50
C GLU A 124 -0.21 -13.10 -36.45
N ASP A 125 1.05 -13.22 -35.99
CA ASP A 125 1.71 -14.51 -35.77
C ASP A 125 1.11 -15.32 -34.59
N MET A 126 0.00 -14.85 -34.01
CA MET A 126 -0.72 -15.46 -32.90
C MET A 126 0.06 -15.49 -31.58
N THR A 127 1.07 -14.62 -31.42
CA THR A 127 1.85 -14.51 -30.19
C THR A 127 1.76 -13.14 -29.54
N VAL A 128 1.98 -13.13 -28.22
CA VAL A 128 2.29 -11.94 -27.44
C VAL A 128 3.74 -12.06 -26.98
N ARG A 129 4.51 -10.98 -27.12
CA ARG A 129 5.91 -10.90 -26.69
C ARG A 129 6.12 -9.76 -25.72
#